data_AF-F9DQ77-F1
#
_entry.id   AF-F9DQ77-F1
#
_cell.length_a   1.000
_cell.length_b   1.000
_cell.length_c   1.000
_cell.angle_alpha   90.00
_cell.angle_beta   90.00
_cell.angle_gamma   90.00
#
_symmetry.space_group_name_H-M   'P 1'
#
loop_
_entity.id
_entity.type
_entity.pdbx_description
1 polymer ?
#
loop_
_entity_poly.entity_id
_entity_poly.type
_entity_poly.pdbx_seq_one_letter_code
_entity_poly.pdbx_strand_id
1 'polypeptide(L)'
;MRKYFYFIVEGVHDTAALNRFLKNLSVKSIRQVGEVDSFWERTIPTFPHNGDLQKRVPVPSYFQNESISIAVQNAGGKLKLQMRLIRY
;
A
#
# COMPACT_ATOMS: atom_id res chain seq x y z
N MET A 1 -15.99 -6.94 -11.61
CA MET A 1 -14.94 -7.65 -10.86
C MET A 1 -13.78 -6.70 -10.64
N ARG A 2 -13.36 -6.47 -9.39
CA ARG A 2 -12.32 -5.49 -9.04
C ARG A 2 -10.92 -6.11 -9.24
N LYS A 3 -9.97 -5.35 -9.79
CA LYS A 3 -8.58 -5.80 -9.98
C LYS A 3 -7.72 -5.36 -8.80
N TYR A 4 -6.84 -6.26 -8.34
CA TYR A 4 -5.97 -6.01 -7.19
C TYR A 4 -4.50 -5.89 -7.64
N PHE A 5 -3.80 -4.90 -7.12
CA PHE A 5 -2.37 -4.69 -7.36
C PHE A 5 -1.64 -4.48 -6.05
N TYR A 6 -0.50 -5.15 -5.91
CA TYR A 6 0.40 -4.96 -4.78
C TYR A 6 1.75 -4.49 -5.29
N PHE A 7 2.13 -3.26 -4.93
CA PHE A 7 3.42 -2.70 -5.29
C PHE A 7 4.34 -2.71 -4.07
N ILE A 8 5.60 -3.06 -4.30
CA ILE A 8 6.68 -2.84 -3.35
C ILE A 8 7.55 -1.76 -3.96
N VAL A 9 7.75 -0.67 -3.22
CA VAL A 9 8.56 0.46 -3.66
C VAL A 9 9.72 0.71 -2.71
N GLU A 10 10.77 1.34 -3.20
CA GLU A 10 11.99 1.57 -2.42
C GLU A 10 11.73 2.57 -1.30
N GLY A 11 11.05 3.68 -1.62
CA GLY A 11 10.92 4.80 -0.70
C GLY A 11 9.62 5.57 -0.78
N VAL A 12 9.52 6.56 0.12
CA VAL A 12 8.33 7.41 0.25
C VAL A 12 8.11 8.30 -0.99
N HIS A 13 9.19 8.62 -1.71
CA HIS A 13 9.13 9.39 -2.95
C HIS A 13 8.43 8.59 -4.07
N ASP A 14 8.70 7.29 -4.19
CA ASP A 14 8.01 6.42 -5.16
C ASP A 14 6.52 6.32 -4.83
N THR A 15 6.17 6.14 -3.55
CA THR A 15 4.77 6.14 -3.10
C THR A 15 4.08 7.45 -3.46
N ALA A 16 4.76 8.59 -3.27
CA ALA A 16 4.22 9.90 -3.61
C ALA A 16 4.04 10.10 -5.12
N ALA A 17 4.99 9.62 -5.92
CA ALA A 17 4.90 9.63 -7.38
C ALA A 17 3.71 8.78 -7.88
N LEU A 18 3.56 7.56 -7.35
CA LEU A 18 2.42 6.69 -7.64
C LEU A 18 1.10 7.34 -7.23
N ASN A 19 1.00 7.92 -6.04
CA ASN A 19 -0.19 8.63 -5.59
C ASN A 19 -0.59 9.76 -6.56
N ARG A 20 0.38 10.56 -7.01
CA ARG A 20 0.12 11.63 -7.97
C ARG A 20 -0.37 11.09 -9.32
N PHE A 21 0.23 10.01 -9.82
CA PHE A 21 -0.20 9.37 -11.06
C PHE A 21 -1.62 8.78 -10.93
N LEU A 22 -1.89 8.05 -9.84
CA LEU A 22 -3.17 7.39 -9.58
C LEU A 22 -4.33 8.37 -9.42
N LYS A 23 -4.09 9.56 -8.86
CA LYS A 23 -5.09 10.63 -8.79
C LYS A 23 -5.63 11.03 -10.16
N ASN A 24 -4.80 11.02 -11.20
CA ASN A 24 -5.23 11.34 -12.57
C ASN A 24 -6.13 10.25 -13.17
N LEU A 25 -6.13 9.04 -12.60
CA LEU A 25 -6.96 7.91 -13.00
C LEU A 25 -8.22 7.75 -12.12
N SER A 26 -8.57 8.78 -11.35
CA SER A 26 -9.69 8.75 -10.39
C SER A 26 -9.55 7.66 -9.32
N VAL A 27 -8.32 7.25 -9.02
CA VAL A 27 -8.00 6.29 -7.96
C VAL A 27 -7.63 7.08 -6.71
N LYS A 28 -8.44 6.94 -5.66
CA LYS A 28 -8.32 7.74 -4.44
C LYS A 28 -7.45 7.05 -3.41
N SER A 29 -6.65 7.82 -2.67
CA SER A 29 -5.93 7.33 -1.49
C SER A 29 -6.88 7.07 -0.34
N ILE A 30 -6.76 5.91 0.29
CA ILE A 30 -7.54 5.53 1.47
C ILE A 30 -6.71 5.77 2.73
N ARG A 31 -7.34 6.39 3.73
CA ARG A 31 -6.68 6.81 4.98
C ARG A 31 -7.28 6.15 6.22
N GLN A 32 -8.54 5.73 6.14
CA GLN A 32 -9.25 5.10 7.25
C GLN A 32 -9.28 3.59 7.06
N VAL A 33 -9.01 2.83 8.13
CA VAL A 33 -9.02 1.36 8.09
C VAL A 33 -10.37 0.82 7.62
N GLY A 34 -11.48 1.42 8.06
CA GLY A 34 -12.83 1.00 7.65
C GLY A 34 -13.19 1.27 6.18
N GLU A 35 -12.35 2.01 5.44
CA GLU A 35 -12.52 2.25 4.01
C GLU A 35 -11.62 1.35 3.15
N VAL A 36 -10.68 0.61 3.77
CA VAL A 36 -9.78 -0.30 3.07
C VAL A 36 -10.60 -1.48 2.57
N ASP A 37 -10.35 -1.90 1.34
CA ASP A 37 -10.95 -3.12 0.79
C ASP A 37 -10.58 -4.32 1.67
N SER A 38 -11.59 -5.11 2.06
CA SER A 38 -11.47 -6.32 2.89
C SER A 38 -10.34 -7.26 2.47
N PHE A 39 -10.00 -7.30 1.17
CA PHE A 39 -8.87 -8.09 0.65
C PHE A 39 -7.52 -7.75 1.31
N TRP A 40 -7.33 -6.50 1.74
CA TRP A 40 -6.11 -5.99 2.33
C TRP A 40 -6.10 -5.97 3.86
N GLU A 41 -7.17 -6.36 4.55
CA GLU A 41 -7.21 -6.31 6.03
C GLU A 41 -6.03 -7.05 6.66
N ARG A 42 -5.64 -8.19 6.09
CA ARG A 42 -4.48 -8.99 6.52
C ARG A 42 -3.12 -8.29 6.36
N THR A 43 -3.03 -7.23 5.55
CA THR A 43 -1.80 -6.44 5.37
C THR A 43 -1.70 -5.25 6.31
N ILE A 44 -2.73 -5.00 7.13
CA ILE A 44 -2.73 -3.94 8.13
C ILE A 44 -2.04 -4.49 9.40
N PRO A 45 -0.84 -4.00 9.74
CA PRO A 45 -0.15 -4.43 10.96
C PRO A 45 -0.82 -3.89 12.22
N THR A 46 -0.64 -4.58 13.33
CA THR A 46 -1.04 -4.12 14.67
C THR A 46 0.04 -3.23 15.30
N PHE A 47 -0.38 -2.32 16.17
CA PHE A 47 0.52 -1.55 17.02
C PHE A 47 0.55 -2.15 18.45
N PRO A 48 1.71 -2.23 19.12
CA PRO A 48 3.05 -1.92 18.62
C PRO A 48 3.60 -2.99 17.67
N HIS A 49 4.34 -2.56 16.66
CA HIS A 49 4.86 -3.49 15.66
C HIS A 49 6.01 -4.33 16.25
N ASN A 50 5.77 -5.63 16.42
CA ASN A 50 6.67 -6.58 17.09
C ASN A 50 7.00 -6.20 18.55
N GLY A 51 6.08 -5.54 19.26
CA GLY A 51 6.30 -5.16 20.66
C GLY A 51 7.23 -3.96 20.87
N ASP A 52 7.74 -3.35 19.80
CA ASP A 52 8.61 -2.18 19.85
C ASP A 52 7.80 -0.90 19.63
N LEU A 53 7.74 -0.05 20.66
CA LEU A 53 7.03 1.23 20.64
C LEU A 53 7.73 2.30 19.79
N GLN A 54 9.04 2.17 19.56
CA GLN A 54 9.85 3.12 18.79
C GLN A 54 9.91 2.76 17.30
N LYS A 55 9.63 1.51 16.96
CA LYS A 55 9.63 1.06 15.57
C LYS A 55 8.43 1.62 14.81
N ARG A 56 8.70 2.21 13.64
CA ARG A 56 7.65 2.63 12.71
C ARG A 56 6.85 1.41 12.25
N VAL A 57 5.53 1.51 12.37
CA VAL A 57 4.61 0.50 11.86
C VAL A 57 4.64 0.54 10.32
N PRO A 58 4.96 -0.56 9.63
CA PRO A 58 5.13 -0.58 8.18
C PRO A 58 3.80 -0.69 7.44
N VAL A 59 2.87 0.23 7.70
CA VAL A 59 1.53 0.22 7.07
C VAL A 59 1.65 0.52 5.57
N PRO A 60 1.09 -0.32 4.67
CA PRO A 60 0.98 0.01 3.25
C PRO A 60 0.15 1.27 3.01
N SER A 61 0.43 1.97 1.91
CA SER A 61 -0.49 2.99 1.38
C SER A 61 -1.55 2.32 0.51
N TYR A 62 -2.82 2.62 0.77
CA TYR A 62 -3.94 2.02 0.05
C TYR A 62 -4.57 3.01 -0.93
N PHE A 63 -4.97 2.52 -2.10
CA PHE A 63 -5.64 3.30 -3.13
C PHE A 63 -6.75 2.48 -3.78
N GLN A 64 -7.88 3.09 -4.11
CA GLN A 64 -8.96 2.36 -4.78
C GLN A 64 -9.89 3.26 -5.61
N ASN A 65 -10.59 2.63 -6.55
CA ASN A 65 -11.81 3.12 -7.21
C ASN A 65 -12.75 1.93 -7.48
N GLU A 66 -13.84 2.13 -8.19
CA GLU A 66 -14.83 1.05 -8.47
C GLU A 66 -14.23 -0.19 -9.16
N SER A 67 -13.17 -0.01 -9.95
CA SER A 67 -12.58 -1.05 -10.79
C SER A 67 -11.26 -1.63 -10.28
N ILE A 68 -10.49 -0.87 -9.47
CA ILE A 68 -9.16 -1.26 -9.00
C ILE A 68 -8.97 -1.00 -7.51
N SER A 69 -8.17 -1.84 -6.86
CA SER A 69 -7.73 -1.72 -5.47
C SER A 69 -6.23 -2.00 -5.39
N ILE A 70 -5.48 -1.15 -4.70
CA ILE A 70 -4.03 -1.13 -4.73
C ILE A 70 -3.50 -0.97 -3.31
N ALA A 71 -2.51 -1.79 -2.96
CA ALA A 71 -1.66 -1.60 -1.79
C ALA A 71 -0.22 -1.33 -2.23
N VAL A 72 0.43 -0.34 -1.60
CA VAL A 72 1.83 0.04 -1.87
C VAL A 72 2.62 -0.08 -0.57
N GLN A 73 3.48 -1.10 -0.51
CA GLN A 73 4.39 -1.32 0.61
C GLN A 73 5.72 -0.60 0.36
N ASN A 74 6.16 0.17 1.34
CA ASN A 74 7.48 0.80 1.32
C ASN A 74 8.51 -0.14 1.96
N ALA A 75 9.63 -0.39 1.26
CA ALA A 75 10.71 -1.28 1.68
C ALA A 75 11.84 -0.58 2.48
N GLY A 76 11.72 0.74 2.72
CA GLY A 76 12.61 1.47 3.63
C GLY A 76 14.00 1.80 3.08
N GLY A 77 14.14 1.95 1.76
CA GLY A 77 15.34 2.50 1.12
C GLY A 77 16.60 1.64 1.13
N LYS A 78 16.55 0.42 1.72
CA LYS A 78 17.73 -0.47 1.83
C LYS A 78 17.53 -1.87 1.23
N LEU A 79 16.37 -2.17 0.65
CA LEU A 79 16.05 -3.51 0.14
C LEU A 79 16.04 -3.55 -1.40
N LYS A 80 16.72 -4.55 -1.97
CA LYS A 80 16.60 -4.95 -3.39
C LYS A 80 15.13 -5.13 -3.76
N LEU A 81 14.62 -4.27 -4.63
CA LEU A 81 13.30 -4.37 -5.26
C LEU A 81 13.16 -5.74 -5.95
N GLN A 82 12.38 -6.65 -5.38
CA GLN A 82 11.77 -7.75 -6.12
C GLN A 82 10.36 -7.34 -6.50
N MET A 83 10.20 -6.84 -7.72
CA MET A 83 8.89 -6.51 -8.27
C MET A 83 8.15 -7.82 -8.58
N ARG A 84 7.19 -8.20 -7.73
CA ARG A 84 6.31 -9.34 -7.97
C ARG A 84 4.93 -8.83 -8.36
N LEU A 85 4.62 -8.86 -9.65
CA LEU A 85 3.27 -8.60 -10.14
C LEU A 85 2.39 -9.80 -9.77
N ILE A 86 1.69 -9.71 -8.64
CA ILE A 86 0.73 -10.75 -8.27
C ILE A 86 -0.56 -10.47 -9.03
N ARG A 87 -0.80 -11.26 -10.09
CA ARG A 87 -2.12 -11.36 -10.72
C ARG A 87 -2.84 -12.53 -10.08
N TYR A 88 -4.00 -12.27 -9.48
CA TYR A 88 -5.00 -13.29 -9.14
C TYR A 88 -6.09 -13.24 -10.21
#